data_AF-A0A660VFB0-F1
#
_entry.id   AF-A0A660VFB0-F1
#
_cell.length_a   1.000
_cell.length_b   1.000
_cell.length_c   1.000
_cell.angle_alpha   90.00
_cell.angle_beta   90.00
_cell.angle_gamma   90.00
#
_symmetry.space_group_name_H-M   'P 1'
#
loop_
_entity.id
_entity.type
_entity.pdbx_description
1 polymer ?
#
loop_
_entity_poly.entity_id
_entity_poly.type
_entity_poly.pdbx_seq_one_letter_code
_entity_poly.pdbx_strand_id
1 'polypeptide(L)'
;MRSSRALASPTRARRANSFSSSGERRRYLFISLKYCCKSKSRIPALKKATTVYAHKTRGSTLCREQKSPFDFWLKFSASDAKICLRVLRRLPMRTFVVCLVLMPTLLLAHHTLTRNAYRSARINALQKRGDSYAVHLSTGVLDIRDVVALHFERSPVRPKEGFLVVFAGGCWLYAKAVAYDSKSEKLTVDSRFGRILVGADYVRCVLRVKGGRERRLAHKWGSKKVRRDVLLLEGAKSVRGRLLAITQKIVTFDSKTFGGKVDVVVGDIVGVVFITTLKEEKQPEAGVLVRAYLTDGSVVTGALVGAEGGKLSLKTIALGTIIVTLDEIESLYVLHPDIVFLSDLEPAEVKETPLFDRFLYPWQRDRSLEHKRAIMVHGRIFWKGICCHSRCELTYDLGGRYEAFCALAALDDEARGEGNVDMAVFVDGKKSWEKKEVTGRSRETFLRVDLKGAKKMRLLVDFGKKLHILDRAVWADAFLIKKIEGSGK
;
A
#
# COMPACT_ATOMS: atom_id res chain seq x y z
N MET A 1 -23.57 -56.05 59.01
CA MET A 1 -23.19 -54.78 59.68
C MET A 1 -22.01 -54.18 58.91
N ARG A 2 -21.91 -52.89 58.58
CA ARG A 2 -22.81 -51.72 58.68
C ARG A 2 -22.84 -50.96 57.33
N SER A 3 -23.79 -50.03 57.20
CA SER A 3 -23.97 -48.99 56.16
C SER A 3 -22.69 -48.27 55.70
N SER A 4 -22.63 -47.57 54.54
CA SER A 4 -23.68 -46.84 53.78
C SER A 4 -23.37 -46.81 52.27
N ARG A 5 -24.35 -46.91 51.35
CA ARG A 5 -25.12 -45.80 50.71
C ARG A 5 -24.24 -44.59 50.30
N ALA A 6 -24.34 -44.02 49.07
CA ALA A 6 -25.41 -44.16 48.07
C ALA A 6 -25.00 -43.73 46.64
N LEU A 7 -25.69 -44.29 45.63
CA LEU A 7 -26.28 -43.65 44.41
C LEU A 7 -25.40 -42.77 43.48
N ALA A 8 -25.50 -42.83 42.15
CA ALA A 8 -26.20 -43.78 41.26
C ALA A 8 -25.63 -43.70 39.82
N SER A 9 -25.67 -44.84 39.14
CA SER A 9 -25.56 -45.02 37.68
C SER A 9 -26.92 -44.66 36.99
N PRO A 10 -27.19 -44.81 35.65
CA PRO A 10 -26.55 -45.76 34.72
C PRO A 10 -26.50 -45.46 33.19
N THR A 11 -25.91 -46.44 32.45
CA THR A 11 -26.23 -46.91 31.07
C THR A 11 -25.93 -46.01 29.84
N ARG A 12 -25.08 -46.46 28.88
CA ARG A 12 -25.34 -47.32 27.67
C ARG A 12 -26.15 -46.60 26.56
N ALA A 13 -25.88 -46.73 25.25
CA ALA A 13 -25.13 -47.76 24.50
C ALA A 13 -24.47 -47.31 23.16
N ARG A 14 -23.46 -48.09 22.74
CA ARG A 14 -23.04 -48.58 21.39
C ARG A 14 -23.28 -47.78 20.08
N ARG A 15 -22.19 -47.71 19.27
CA ARG A 15 -21.99 -48.08 17.82
C ARG A 15 -23.17 -47.93 16.82
N ALA A 16 -22.99 -47.56 15.55
CA ALA A 16 -21.81 -47.15 14.75
C ALA A 16 -22.28 -46.57 13.39
N ASN A 17 -21.43 -45.79 12.70
CA ASN A 17 -21.00 -46.05 11.31
C ASN A 17 -20.21 -44.88 10.71
N SER A 18 -19.20 -45.22 9.90
CA SER A 18 -18.36 -44.31 9.15
C SER A 18 -19.02 -43.84 7.85
N PHE A 19 -18.86 -42.56 7.52
CA PHE A 19 -18.91 -42.09 6.13
C PHE A 19 -17.73 -41.15 5.90
N SER A 20 -16.89 -41.49 4.92
CA SER A 20 -15.77 -40.66 4.48
C SER A 20 -16.21 -39.74 3.35
N SER A 21 -15.99 -38.44 3.48
CA SER A 21 -15.83 -37.56 2.32
C SER A 21 -14.92 -36.38 2.64
N SER A 22 -14.20 -35.95 1.61
CA SER A 22 -13.30 -34.79 1.61
C SER A 22 -14.04 -33.50 1.97
N GLY A 23 -13.51 -32.74 2.93
CA GLY A 23 -14.03 -31.42 3.28
C GLY A 23 -13.03 -30.61 4.09
N GLU A 24 -12.86 -29.34 3.71
CA GLU A 24 -11.98 -28.39 4.40
C GLU A 24 -12.27 -28.32 5.90
N ARG A 25 -11.21 -28.33 6.73
CA ARG A 25 -11.33 -28.09 8.18
C ARG A 25 -11.68 -26.61 8.45
N ARG A 26 -12.96 -26.26 8.32
CA ARG A 26 -13.52 -24.98 8.77
C ARG A 26 -13.22 -24.79 10.26
N ARG A 27 -12.43 -23.78 10.60
CA ARG A 27 -12.18 -23.38 11.99
C ARG A 27 -13.35 -22.51 12.46
N TYR A 28 -14.15 -23.01 13.38
CA TYR A 28 -15.25 -22.28 14.00
C TYR A 28 -14.77 -21.59 15.28
N LEU A 29 -15.04 -20.28 15.42
CA LEU A 29 -14.85 -19.56 16.67
C LEU A 29 -16.16 -19.57 17.46
N PHE A 30 -16.19 -20.29 18.59
CA PHE A 30 -17.36 -20.33 19.48
C PHE A 30 -17.27 -19.22 20.51
N ILE A 31 -18.26 -18.31 20.52
CA ILE A 31 -18.39 -17.25 21.54
C ILE A 31 -19.61 -17.56 22.41
N SER A 32 -19.39 -17.71 23.72
CA SER A 32 -20.45 -17.95 24.70
C SER A 32 -20.94 -16.63 25.29
N LEU A 33 -22.19 -16.25 25.01
CA LEU A 33 -22.87 -15.12 25.65
C LEU A 33 -23.69 -15.62 26.84
N LYS A 34 -23.28 -15.29 28.07
CA LYS A 34 -24.07 -15.54 29.30
C LYS A 34 -24.94 -14.33 29.64
N TYR A 35 -26.25 -14.55 29.76
CA TYR A 35 -27.19 -13.59 30.34
C TYR A 35 -27.40 -13.87 31.83
N CYS A 36 -27.25 -12.86 32.68
CA CYS A 36 -27.68 -12.89 34.07
C CYS A 36 -28.90 -11.97 34.22
N CYS A 37 -29.97 -12.44 34.86
CA CYS A 37 -31.18 -11.67 35.10
C CYS A 37 -31.63 -11.86 36.55
N LYS A 38 -31.55 -10.79 37.34
CA LYS A 38 -32.05 -10.71 38.73
C LYS A 38 -33.13 -9.64 38.82
N SER A 39 -34.39 -10.05 38.79
CA SER A 39 -35.49 -9.63 39.70
C SER A 39 -36.85 -10.10 39.14
N LYS A 40 -37.88 -10.13 39.99
CA LYS A 40 -39.25 -10.56 39.66
C LYS A 40 -40.22 -9.39 39.86
N SER A 41 -40.94 -8.95 38.82
CA SER A 41 -42.26 -8.26 38.91
C SER A 41 -42.90 -8.04 37.52
N ARG A 42 -44.17 -7.61 37.48
CA ARG A 42 -45.04 -7.41 36.29
C ARG A 42 -45.46 -5.91 36.17
N ILE A 43 -46.13 -5.36 35.13
CA ILE A 43 -46.72 -5.95 33.91
C ILE A 43 -46.03 -5.46 32.59
N PRO A 44 -46.37 -4.36 31.85
CA PRO A 44 -46.11 -4.34 30.39
C PRO A 44 -45.33 -3.13 29.79
N ALA A 45 -44.79 -3.37 28.59
CA ALA A 45 -44.56 -2.39 27.50
C ALA A 45 -43.65 -1.15 27.73
N LEU A 46 -42.33 -1.36 27.72
CA LEU A 46 -41.33 -0.36 27.27
C LEU A 46 -40.34 -1.03 26.29
N LYS A 47 -40.13 -0.51 25.08
CA LYS A 47 -39.30 0.65 24.68
C LYS A 47 -37.79 0.48 24.92
N LYS A 48 -37.05 0.38 23.80
CA LYS A 48 -35.62 0.71 23.58
C LYS A 48 -34.55 -0.13 24.33
N ALA A 49 -33.33 -0.03 23.79
CA ALA A 49 -32.05 -0.55 24.32
C ALA A 49 -31.86 -2.07 24.45
N THR A 50 -31.32 -2.69 23.38
CA THR A 50 -30.54 -3.93 23.51
C THR A 50 -29.04 -3.59 23.47
N THR A 51 -28.48 -3.17 24.60
CA THR A 51 -27.05 -2.87 24.71
C THR A 51 -26.25 -4.16 24.77
N VAL A 52 -25.63 -4.54 23.65
CA VAL A 52 -24.68 -5.66 23.59
C VAL A 52 -23.28 -5.13 23.93
N TYR A 53 -22.74 -5.56 25.08
CA TYR A 53 -21.35 -5.27 25.45
C TYR A 53 -20.38 -6.09 24.59
N ALA A 54 -19.98 -5.55 23.45
CA ALA A 54 -18.75 -5.96 22.79
C ALA A 54 -17.56 -5.51 23.64
N HIS A 55 -16.59 -6.40 23.87
CA HIS A 55 -15.45 -6.10 24.74
C HIS A 55 -14.52 -5.05 24.07
N LYS A 56 -14.67 -3.78 24.47
CA LYS A 56 -13.86 -2.61 24.12
C LYS A 56 -13.38 -2.51 22.66
N THR A 57 -14.26 -2.06 21.77
CA THR A 57 -13.88 -1.20 20.63
C THR A 57 -14.84 0.00 20.56
N ARG A 58 -14.32 1.23 20.63
CA ARG A 58 -15.13 2.46 20.49
C ARG A 58 -15.68 2.55 19.05
N GLY A 59 -16.95 2.89 18.88
CA GLY A 59 -17.51 3.33 17.59
C GLY A 59 -18.28 2.31 16.74
N SER A 60 -18.81 1.21 17.30
CA SER A 60 -19.69 0.28 16.57
C SER A 60 -21.17 0.51 16.88
N THR A 61 -22.00 0.78 15.87
CA THR A 61 -23.45 1.03 16.02
C THR A 61 -24.23 -0.09 15.36
N LEU A 62 -24.98 -0.89 16.15
CA LEU A 62 -25.81 -1.97 15.61
C LEU A 62 -27.09 -1.41 14.97
N CYS A 63 -27.18 -1.45 13.63
CA CYS A 63 -28.38 -1.06 12.89
C CYS A 63 -29.18 -2.28 12.44
N ARG A 64 -30.43 -2.41 12.91
CA ARG A 64 -31.34 -3.48 12.50
C ARG A 64 -32.03 -3.13 11.18
N GLU A 65 -31.61 -3.77 10.10
CA GLU A 65 -32.27 -3.70 8.78
C GLU A 65 -33.01 -5.03 8.55
N GLN A 66 -34.31 -5.06 8.80
CA GLN A 66 -35.06 -6.31 8.98
C GLN A 66 -35.68 -6.83 7.67
N LYS A 67 -35.05 -7.84 7.06
CA LYS A 67 -35.65 -8.64 5.98
C LYS A 67 -36.19 -10.02 6.42
N SER A 68 -35.75 -10.54 7.57
CA SER A 68 -36.27 -11.76 8.20
C SER A 68 -36.16 -11.65 9.73
N PRO A 69 -36.86 -12.49 10.51
CA PRO A 69 -36.72 -12.50 11.97
C PRO A 69 -35.41 -13.16 12.50
N PHE A 70 -34.54 -13.69 11.63
CA PHE A 70 -33.35 -14.47 12.03
C PHE A 70 -32.00 -13.95 11.51
N ASP A 71 -32.02 -12.91 10.67
CA ASP A 71 -30.82 -12.30 10.09
C ASP A 71 -30.59 -10.89 10.67
N PHE A 72 -29.38 -10.62 11.17
CA PHE A 72 -28.97 -9.32 11.72
C PHE A 72 -27.78 -8.76 10.95
N TRP A 73 -27.72 -7.45 10.81
CA TRP A 73 -26.59 -6.76 10.17
C TRP A 73 -25.81 -5.93 11.19
N LEU A 74 -24.49 -6.12 11.20
CA LEU A 74 -23.55 -5.21 11.85
C LEU A 74 -23.03 -4.23 10.79
N LYS A 75 -23.29 -2.93 10.98
CA LYS A 75 -22.62 -1.85 10.25
C LYS A 75 -21.56 -1.24 11.16
N PHE A 76 -20.34 -1.08 10.65
CA PHE A 76 -19.25 -0.45 11.40
C PHE A 76 -19.17 1.02 11.01
N SER A 77 -18.96 1.92 11.98
CA SER A 77 -18.97 3.38 11.73
C SER A 77 -17.85 3.89 10.81
N ALA A 78 -16.90 3.03 10.45
CA ALA A 78 -15.72 3.37 9.65
C ALA A 78 -15.67 2.64 8.29
N SER A 79 -16.71 1.89 7.90
CA SER A 79 -16.78 1.21 6.60
C SER A 79 -18.21 0.83 6.20
N ASP A 80 -18.50 0.79 4.89
CA ASP A 80 -19.76 0.22 4.38
C ASP A 80 -19.79 -1.32 4.40
N ALA A 81 -18.82 -1.96 5.07
CA ALA A 81 -18.83 -3.39 5.30
C ALA A 81 -20.00 -3.79 6.21
N LYS A 82 -20.98 -4.50 5.64
CA LYS A 82 -22.08 -5.14 6.37
C LYS A 82 -21.71 -6.59 6.70
N ILE A 83 -21.61 -6.94 7.99
CA ILE A 83 -21.49 -8.35 8.41
C ILE A 83 -22.89 -8.91 8.69
N CYS A 84 -23.25 -10.00 8.02
CA CYS A 84 -24.48 -10.75 8.29
C CYS A 84 -24.25 -11.76 9.43
N LEU A 85 -25.05 -11.65 10.49
CA LEU A 85 -25.14 -12.64 11.56
C LEU A 85 -26.43 -13.44 11.38
N ARG A 86 -26.29 -14.73 11.07
CA ARG A 86 -27.41 -15.66 10.89
C ARG A 86 -27.55 -16.59 12.09
N VAL A 87 -28.73 -16.60 12.71
CA VAL A 87 -29.03 -17.49 13.84
C VAL A 87 -29.47 -18.86 13.30
N LEU A 88 -28.61 -19.88 13.44
CA LEU A 88 -28.84 -21.20 12.79
C LEU A 88 -29.82 -22.11 13.55
N ARG A 89 -29.99 -21.95 14.87
CA ARG A 89 -30.97 -22.71 15.67
C ARG A 89 -31.25 -22.01 17.00
N ARG A 90 -32.49 -22.10 17.48
CA ARG A 90 -32.84 -21.93 18.90
C ARG A 90 -32.69 -23.30 19.58
N LEU A 91 -31.87 -23.38 20.63
CA LEU A 91 -31.83 -24.52 21.54
C LEU A 91 -32.72 -24.24 22.77
N PRO A 92 -33.18 -25.25 23.53
CA PRO A 92 -34.15 -25.06 24.61
C PRO A 92 -33.62 -24.35 25.88
N MET A 93 -32.33 -24.02 25.91
CA MET A 93 -31.65 -23.32 27.00
C MET A 93 -31.03 -22.02 26.48
N ARG A 94 -30.81 -21.04 27.37
CA ARG A 94 -30.46 -19.63 27.09
C ARG A 94 -29.10 -19.42 26.39
N THR A 95 -28.93 -19.98 25.19
CA THR A 95 -27.68 -19.97 24.43
C THR A 95 -28.02 -19.90 22.94
N PHE A 96 -27.69 -18.79 22.28
CA PHE A 96 -27.77 -18.68 20.83
C PHE A 96 -26.43 -19.11 20.22
N VAL A 97 -26.43 -20.10 19.34
CA VAL A 97 -25.26 -20.41 18.51
C VAL A 97 -25.28 -19.46 17.31
N VAL A 98 -24.57 -18.34 17.45
CA VAL A 98 -24.31 -17.40 16.36
C VAL A 98 -23.13 -17.93 15.56
N CYS A 99 -23.38 -18.46 14.37
CA CYS A 99 -22.31 -18.85 13.47
C CYS A 99 -21.77 -17.59 12.79
N LEU A 100 -20.71 -17.02 13.35
CA LEU A 100 -20.03 -15.88 12.75
C LEU A 100 -19.22 -16.39 11.56
N VAL A 101 -19.86 -16.39 10.38
CA VAL A 101 -19.21 -16.73 9.13
C VAL A 101 -18.29 -15.57 8.75
N LEU A 102 -17.07 -15.62 9.28
CA LEU A 102 -15.93 -14.91 8.71
C LEU A 102 -15.73 -15.44 7.29
N MET A 103 -16.43 -14.82 6.34
CA MET A 103 -16.11 -14.90 4.92
C MET A 103 -14.65 -14.45 4.78
N PRO A 104 -13.71 -15.34 4.42
CA PRO A 104 -12.31 -14.96 4.30
C PRO A 104 -12.17 -14.00 3.13
N THR A 105 -11.98 -12.71 3.44
CA THR A 105 -11.52 -11.66 2.50
C THR A 105 -12.21 -11.67 1.12
N LEU A 106 -13.53 -11.91 1.10
CA LEU A 106 -14.32 -12.12 -0.12
C LEU A 106 -14.89 -10.84 -0.75
N LEU A 107 -14.43 -9.67 -0.32
CA LEU A 107 -14.87 -8.34 -0.79
C LEU A 107 -13.70 -7.41 -1.11
N LEU A 108 -12.61 -7.96 -1.67
CA LEU A 108 -11.53 -7.13 -2.23
C LEU A 108 -11.72 -6.99 -3.73
N ALA A 109 -12.16 -5.80 -4.15
CA ALA A 109 -12.03 -5.40 -5.54
C ALA A 109 -10.54 -5.11 -5.76
N HIS A 110 -9.86 -5.99 -6.48
CA HIS A 110 -8.51 -5.68 -6.93
C HIS A 110 -8.61 -4.82 -8.19
N HIS A 111 -7.64 -3.95 -8.42
CA HIS A 111 -7.66 -3.05 -9.58
C HIS A 111 -6.42 -3.27 -10.43
N THR A 112 -6.64 -3.45 -11.72
CA THR A 112 -5.59 -3.74 -12.70
C THR A 112 -5.52 -2.60 -13.71
N LEU A 113 -4.42 -1.88 -13.69
CA LEU A 113 -4.08 -0.87 -14.69
C LEU A 113 -3.25 -1.54 -15.79
N THR A 114 -3.71 -1.45 -17.03
CA THR A 114 -3.00 -1.91 -18.23
C THR A 114 -2.67 -0.71 -19.12
N ARG A 115 -1.89 -0.95 -20.18
CA ARG A 115 -1.56 0.04 -21.21
C ARG A 115 -2.78 0.73 -21.83
N ASN A 116 -3.95 0.08 -21.83
CA ASN A 116 -5.15 0.53 -22.55
C ASN A 116 -6.45 0.60 -21.70
N ALA A 117 -6.45 0.11 -20.45
CA ALA A 117 -7.64 0.10 -19.61
C ALA A 117 -7.30 0.03 -18.12
N TYR A 118 -8.19 0.53 -17.29
CA TYR A 118 -8.24 0.24 -15.86
C TYR A 118 -9.44 -0.65 -15.57
N ARG A 119 -9.22 -1.77 -14.86
CA ARG A 119 -10.24 -2.78 -14.57
C ARG A 119 -10.34 -3.03 -13.07
N SER A 120 -11.52 -2.82 -12.49
CA SER A 120 -11.85 -3.31 -11.15
C SER A 120 -12.31 -4.78 -11.26
N ALA A 121 -11.43 -5.71 -10.91
CA ALA A 121 -11.66 -7.16 -10.99
C ALA A 121 -10.75 -7.89 -10.01
N ARG A 122 -11.28 -8.89 -9.30
CA ARG A 122 -10.52 -9.63 -8.29
C ARG A 122 -9.37 -10.41 -8.95
N ILE A 123 -8.12 -10.12 -8.56
CA ILE A 123 -6.95 -10.94 -8.85
C ILE A 123 -7.05 -12.22 -8.00
N ASN A 124 -7.14 -13.37 -8.68
CA ASN A 124 -7.26 -14.68 -8.06
C ASN A 124 -5.89 -15.37 -7.93
N ALA A 125 -5.04 -15.22 -8.94
CA ALA A 125 -3.71 -15.83 -8.98
C ALA A 125 -2.78 -15.08 -9.94
N LEU A 126 -1.47 -15.23 -9.72
CA LEU A 126 -0.43 -14.90 -10.68
C LEU A 126 0.40 -16.17 -10.86
N GLN A 127 0.50 -16.68 -12.09
CA GLN A 127 1.11 -17.97 -12.40
C GLN A 127 2.10 -17.83 -13.56
N LYS A 128 3.19 -18.61 -13.54
CA LYS A 128 4.12 -18.66 -14.68
C LYS A 128 3.46 -19.35 -15.88
N ARG A 129 3.62 -18.78 -17.07
CA ARG A 129 3.10 -19.30 -18.34
C ARG A 129 4.15 -19.11 -19.44
N GLY A 130 4.93 -20.16 -19.70
CA GLY A 130 6.12 -20.06 -20.57
C GLY A 130 7.11 -19.03 -20.03
N ASP A 131 7.53 -18.09 -20.89
CA ASP A 131 8.44 -16.99 -20.57
C ASP A 131 7.75 -15.73 -20.02
N SER A 132 6.45 -15.82 -19.72
CA SER A 132 5.70 -14.74 -19.09
C SER A 132 4.88 -15.23 -17.90
N TYR A 133 4.00 -14.37 -17.39
CA TYR A 133 3.14 -14.67 -16.26
C TYR A 133 1.68 -14.30 -16.58
N ALA A 134 0.78 -15.23 -16.29
CA ALA A 134 -0.66 -15.01 -16.39
C ALA A 134 -1.19 -14.39 -15.10
N VAL A 135 -1.84 -13.23 -15.22
CA VAL A 135 -2.61 -12.60 -14.13
C VAL A 135 -4.07 -13.01 -14.29
N HIS A 136 -4.53 -13.87 -13.40
CA HIS A 136 -5.90 -14.40 -13.41
C HIS A 136 -6.83 -13.44 -12.65
N LEU A 137 -7.74 -12.80 -13.38
CA LEU A 137 -8.79 -11.94 -12.84
C LEU A 137 -10.12 -12.70 -12.78
N SER A 138 -11.07 -12.20 -11.99
CA SER A 138 -12.46 -12.68 -11.99
C SER A 138 -13.21 -12.42 -13.30
N THR A 139 -12.63 -11.65 -14.22
CA THR A 139 -13.21 -11.24 -15.51
C THR A 139 -12.41 -11.72 -16.73
N GLY A 140 -11.36 -12.54 -16.53
CA GLY A 140 -10.50 -13.05 -17.61
C GLY A 140 -9.06 -13.24 -17.17
N VAL A 141 -8.15 -13.43 -18.14
CA VAL A 141 -6.71 -13.57 -17.90
C VAL A 141 -5.98 -12.51 -18.71
N LEU A 142 -4.95 -11.91 -18.11
CA LEU A 142 -4.04 -10.97 -18.78
C LEU A 142 -2.62 -11.51 -18.76
N ASP A 143 -1.79 -11.15 -19.74
CA ASP A 143 -0.35 -11.29 -19.61
C ASP A 143 0.20 -10.16 -18.73
N ILE A 144 1.14 -10.45 -17.84
CA ILE A 144 1.80 -9.44 -17.00
C ILE A 144 2.50 -8.35 -17.84
N ARG A 145 2.86 -8.63 -19.10
CA ARG A 145 3.45 -7.67 -20.04
C ARG A 145 2.46 -6.59 -20.50
N ASP A 146 1.15 -6.82 -20.39
CA ASP A 146 0.11 -5.81 -20.67
C ASP A 146 -0.23 -4.97 -19.43
N VAL A 147 0.08 -5.50 -18.24
CA VAL A 147 -0.17 -4.87 -16.94
C VAL A 147 0.89 -3.82 -16.65
N VAL A 148 0.46 -2.66 -16.17
CA VAL A 148 1.31 -1.57 -15.67
C VAL A 148 1.34 -1.59 -14.14
N ALA A 149 0.17 -1.76 -13.50
CA ALA A 149 0.06 -1.87 -12.05
C ALA A 149 -1.10 -2.77 -11.62
N LEU A 150 -0.91 -3.47 -10.49
CA LEU A 150 -1.93 -4.20 -9.75
C LEU A 150 -2.06 -3.58 -8.36
N HIS A 151 -3.25 -3.12 -7.99
CA HIS A 151 -3.54 -2.55 -6.66
C HIS A 151 -4.41 -3.51 -5.87
N PHE A 152 -3.98 -3.77 -4.63
CA PHE A 152 -4.67 -4.63 -3.70
C PHE A 152 -5.30 -3.78 -2.60
N GLU A 153 -6.62 -3.82 -2.47
CA GLU A 153 -7.34 -3.14 -1.38
C GLU A 153 -6.95 -3.78 -0.03
N ARG A 154 -5.95 -3.21 0.64
CA ARG A 154 -5.42 -3.70 1.92
C ARG A 154 -5.09 -2.55 2.85
N SER A 155 -5.31 -2.77 4.15
CA SER A 155 -4.90 -1.84 5.19
C SER A 155 -3.39 -1.95 5.42
N PRO A 156 -2.60 -0.86 5.24
CA PRO A 156 -1.17 -0.89 5.54
C PRO A 156 -0.94 -0.94 7.06
N VAL A 157 0.09 -1.68 7.47
CA VAL A 157 0.52 -1.85 8.87
C VAL A 157 1.98 -1.42 8.99
N ARG A 158 2.22 -0.10 8.90
CA ARG A 158 3.56 0.47 8.94
C ARG A 158 4.18 0.33 10.34
N PRO A 159 5.45 -0.11 10.47
CA PRO A 159 6.19 -0.07 11.73
C PRO A 159 6.24 1.35 12.31
N LYS A 160 6.21 1.45 13.65
CA LYS A 160 6.34 2.72 14.38
C LYS A 160 7.78 3.01 14.83
N GLU A 161 8.62 1.99 14.82
CA GLU A 161 9.98 1.97 15.36
C GLU A 161 10.88 1.05 14.50
N GLY A 162 12.15 0.97 14.86
CA GLY A 162 13.17 0.26 14.07
C GLY A 162 13.77 1.15 12.97
N PHE A 163 14.13 0.53 11.86
CA PHE A 163 14.90 1.15 10.78
C PHE A 163 14.27 0.90 9.41
N LEU A 164 14.42 1.86 8.50
CA LEU A 164 14.20 1.71 7.06
C LEU A 164 15.57 1.67 6.37
N VAL A 165 15.92 0.52 5.78
CA VAL A 165 17.15 0.35 5.02
C VAL A 165 16.85 0.48 3.53
N VAL A 166 17.60 1.35 2.85
CA VAL A 166 17.49 1.57 1.40
C VAL A 166 18.69 0.95 0.72
N PHE A 167 18.44 0.12 -0.28
CA PHE A 167 19.46 -0.58 -1.06
C PHE A 167 19.55 -0.06 -2.51
N ALA A 168 20.70 -0.30 -3.13
CA ALA A 168 20.88 -0.26 -4.58
C ALA A 168 19.87 -1.18 -5.28
N GLY A 169 19.47 -0.85 -6.51
CA GLY A 169 18.41 -1.54 -7.24
C GLY A 169 16.99 -1.17 -6.80
N GLY A 170 16.81 -0.30 -5.81
CA GLY A 170 15.50 0.21 -5.40
C GLY A 170 14.70 -0.71 -4.47
N CYS A 171 15.36 -1.60 -3.74
CA CYS A 171 14.77 -2.31 -2.61
C CYS A 171 14.85 -1.47 -1.33
N TRP A 172 13.75 -1.32 -0.60
CA TRP A 172 13.68 -0.65 0.69
C TRP A 172 13.06 -1.62 1.70
N LEU A 173 13.73 -1.93 2.81
CA LEU A 173 13.20 -2.84 3.83
C LEU A 173 13.03 -2.15 5.17
N TYR A 174 11.86 -2.31 5.79
CA TYR A 174 11.72 -2.08 7.22
C TYR A 174 12.35 -3.24 8.00
N ALA A 175 13.11 -2.89 9.03
CA ALA A 175 13.91 -3.79 9.84
C ALA A 175 13.75 -3.47 11.33
N LYS A 176 13.65 -4.51 12.16
CA LYS A 176 13.60 -4.37 13.62
C LYS A 176 14.96 -3.96 14.17
N ALA A 177 16.01 -4.56 13.63
CA ALA A 177 17.39 -4.31 14.01
C ALA A 177 18.30 -4.28 12.78
N VAL A 178 19.38 -3.52 12.90
CA VAL A 178 20.47 -3.43 11.92
C VAL A 178 21.79 -3.46 12.67
N ALA A 179 22.82 -4.07 12.07
CA ALA A 179 24.16 -4.07 12.62
C ALA A 179 25.21 -4.02 11.49
N TYR A 180 26.25 -3.21 11.66
CA TYR A 180 27.33 -3.02 10.68
C TYR A 180 28.68 -3.03 11.38
N ASP A 181 29.69 -3.62 10.75
CA ASP A 181 31.09 -3.56 11.15
C ASP A 181 31.96 -3.28 9.92
N SER A 182 32.70 -2.17 9.95
CA SER A 182 33.63 -1.74 8.90
C SER A 182 34.81 -2.69 8.64
N LYS A 183 35.11 -3.63 9.54
CA LYS A 183 36.08 -4.72 9.26
C LYS A 183 35.52 -5.79 8.34
N SER A 184 34.20 -6.00 8.39
CA SER A 184 33.50 -7.02 7.61
C SER A 184 32.91 -6.47 6.30
N GLU A 185 32.75 -5.14 6.23
CA GLU A 185 32.03 -4.38 5.19
C GLU A 185 30.62 -4.93 4.91
N LYS A 186 29.97 -5.54 5.92
CA LYS A 186 28.65 -6.14 5.80
C LYS A 186 27.65 -5.53 6.77
N LEU A 187 26.45 -5.25 6.26
CA LEU A 187 25.27 -4.87 7.03
C LEU A 187 24.41 -6.12 7.26
N THR A 188 24.16 -6.45 8.52
CA THR A 188 23.07 -7.34 8.95
C THR A 188 21.78 -6.54 9.03
N VAL A 189 20.70 -7.07 8.45
CA VAL A 189 19.35 -6.48 8.49
C VAL A 189 18.34 -7.53 8.95
N ASP A 190 17.75 -7.34 10.13
CA ASP A 190 16.68 -8.20 10.65
C ASP A 190 15.31 -7.68 10.20
N SER A 191 14.78 -8.28 9.14
CA SER A 191 13.59 -7.83 8.41
C SER A 191 12.45 -8.86 8.48
N ARG A 192 11.30 -8.56 7.85
CA ARG A 192 10.21 -9.55 7.68
C ARG A 192 10.64 -10.82 6.92
N PHE A 193 11.71 -10.73 6.12
CA PHE A 193 12.30 -11.85 5.38
C PHE A 193 13.38 -12.61 6.18
N GLY A 194 13.46 -12.34 7.49
CA GLY A 194 14.52 -12.83 8.36
C GLY A 194 15.77 -11.96 8.32
N ARG A 195 16.87 -12.55 8.82
CA ARG A 195 18.17 -11.90 8.96
C ARG A 195 18.96 -12.00 7.65
N ILE A 196 19.04 -10.90 6.92
CA ILE A 196 19.78 -10.78 5.67
C ILE A 196 21.17 -10.20 5.95
N LEU A 197 22.20 -10.71 5.26
CA LEU A 197 23.56 -10.18 5.30
C LEU A 197 23.91 -9.59 3.92
N VAL A 198 24.24 -8.30 3.86
CA VAL A 198 24.40 -7.54 2.61
C VAL A 198 25.73 -6.78 2.64
N GLY A 199 26.46 -6.72 1.53
CA GLY A 199 27.66 -5.89 1.41
C GLY A 199 27.33 -4.39 1.45
N ALA A 200 28.17 -3.60 2.12
CA ALA A 200 27.94 -2.17 2.34
C ALA A 200 27.75 -1.37 1.04
N ASP A 201 28.43 -1.78 -0.04
CA ASP A 201 28.32 -1.17 -1.38
C ASP A 201 26.89 -1.16 -1.94
N TYR A 202 26.06 -2.11 -1.53
CA TYR A 202 24.66 -2.21 -1.93
C TYR A 202 23.71 -1.42 -1.02
N VAL A 203 24.21 -0.80 0.05
CA VAL A 203 23.42 0.01 0.98
C VAL A 203 23.53 1.48 0.59
N ARG A 204 22.40 2.18 0.54
CA ARG A 204 22.34 3.64 0.30
C ARG A 204 22.20 4.39 1.61
N CYS A 205 21.25 3.99 2.45
CA CYS A 205 21.09 4.56 3.78
C CYS A 205 20.34 3.63 4.74
N VAL A 206 20.57 3.86 6.03
CA VAL A 206 19.86 3.26 7.16
C VAL A 206 19.22 4.40 7.93
N LEU A 207 17.88 4.47 7.93
CA LEU A 207 17.12 5.60 8.48
C LEU A 207 16.29 5.13 9.66
N ARG A 208 16.25 5.89 10.76
CA ARG A 208 15.43 5.56 11.94
C ARG A 208 13.97 5.88 11.66
N VAL A 209 13.08 4.92 11.91
CA VAL A 209 11.64 5.09 11.72
C VAL A 209 11.10 6.09 12.74
N LYS A 210 10.51 7.20 12.27
CA LYS A 210 9.94 8.23 13.15
C LYS A 210 8.89 9.05 12.41
N GLY A 211 7.67 8.51 12.38
CA GLY A 211 6.47 9.21 11.88
C GLY A 211 6.45 9.46 10.37
N GLY A 212 7.03 8.55 9.56
CA GLY A 212 7.06 8.68 8.10
C GLY A 212 8.16 9.60 7.55
N ARG A 213 8.88 10.34 8.41
CA ARG A 213 10.00 11.20 8.01
C ARG A 213 11.09 10.40 7.29
N GLU A 214 11.29 9.14 7.68
CA GLU A 214 12.23 8.22 7.06
C GLU A 214 11.96 8.02 5.57
N ARG A 215 10.69 7.99 5.13
CA ARG A 215 10.34 7.74 3.73
C ARG A 215 10.70 8.91 2.81
N ARG A 216 10.48 10.15 3.27
CA ARG A 216 10.95 11.37 2.57
C ARG A 216 12.48 11.37 2.43
N LEU A 217 13.18 10.91 3.44
CA LEU A 217 14.64 10.82 3.44
C LEU A 217 15.15 9.67 2.56
N ALA A 218 14.43 8.54 2.49
CA ALA A 218 14.70 7.44 1.56
C ALA A 218 14.64 7.90 0.10
N HIS A 219 13.60 8.66 -0.30
CA HIS A 219 13.55 9.28 -1.63
C HIS A 219 14.73 10.24 -1.90
N LYS A 220 15.13 11.04 -0.90
CA LYS A 220 16.21 12.05 -1.04
C LYS A 220 17.61 11.44 -1.12
N TRP A 221 17.89 10.40 -0.33
CA TRP A 221 19.23 9.84 -0.17
C TRP A 221 19.43 8.54 -0.95
N GLY A 222 18.37 7.77 -1.22
CA GLY A 222 18.45 6.52 -1.98
C GLY A 222 18.95 6.68 -3.41
N SER A 223 18.65 7.81 -4.06
CA SER A 223 19.11 8.16 -5.42
C SER A 223 20.40 9.00 -5.44
N LYS A 224 20.81 9.56 -4.29
CA LYS A 224 21.90 10.53 -4.24
C LYS A 224 23.25 9.84 -4.06
N LYS A 225 24.08 9.85 -5.10
CA LYS A 225 25.48 9.42 -5.01
C LYS A 225 26.25 10.31 -4.04
N VAL A 226 26.89 9.72 -3.02
CA VAL A 226 27.72 10.41 -2.02
C VAL A 226 29.14 9.85 -1.99
N ARG A 227 30.14 10.72 -1.82
CA ARG A 227 31.58 10.37 -1.87
C ARG A 227 32.21 10.01 -0.52
N ARG A 228 31.45 10.11 0.57
CA ARG A 228 31.80 9.76 1.97
C ARG A 228 30.52 9.42 2.71
N ASP A 229 30.64 8.69 3.82
CA ASP A 229 29.51 8.43 4.71
C ASP A 229 29.00 9.74 5.32
N VAL A 230 27.70 9.77 5.63
CA VAL A 230 27.02 10.93 6.20
C VAL A 230 26.18 10.52 7.39
N LEU A 231 26.52 11.02 8.58
CA LEU A 231 25.71 10.90 9.78
C LEU A 231 24.64 12.00 9.78
N LEU A 232 23.37 11.61 9.89
CA LEU A 232 22.23 12.52 9.98
C LEU A 232 21.78 12.59 11.45
N LEU A 233 22.03 13.73 12.10
CA LEU A 233 21.65 14.00 13.49
C LEU A 233 20.22 14.58 13.57
N GLU A 234 19.53 14.38 14.69
CA GLU A 234 18.30 15.13 15.00
C GLU A 234 18.67 16.58 15.38
N GLY A 235 17.90 17.55 14.91
CA GLY A 235 18.09 18.98 15.22
C GLY A 235 19.34 19.66 14.64
N ALA A 236 20.35 18.90 14.21
CA ALA A 236 21.65 19.44 13.77
C ALA A 236 21.95 19.18 12.28
N LYS A 237 23.04 19.79 11.78
CA LYS A 237 23.53 19.60 10.41
C LYS A 237 24.12 18.20 10.22
N SER A 238 24.00 17.66 9.00
CA SER A 238 24.58 16.37 8.63
C SER A 238 26.12 16.41 8.65
N VAL A 239 26.76 15.47 9.34
CA VAL A 239 28.22 15.38 9.45
C VAL A 239 28.75 14.35 8.45
N ARG A 240 29.88 14.65 7.79
CA ARG A 240 30.55 13.73 6.85
C ARG A 240 31.76 13.08 7.50
N GLY A 241 32.03 11.82 7.20
CA GLY A 241 33.11 11.06 7.84
C GLY A 241 33.22 9.64 7.31
N ARG A 242 33.68 8.74 8.16
CA ARG A 242 33.73 7.29 7.94
C ARG A 242 32.84 6.58 8.96
N LEU A 243 31.94 5.73 8.49
CA LEU A 243 31.16 4.84 9.34
C LEU A 243 32.04 3.66 9.80
N LEU A 244 32.14 3.46 11.12
CA LEU A 244 32.93 2.37 11.69
C LEU A 244 32.06 1.19 12.16
N ALA A 245 30.93 1.48 12.82
CA ALA A 245 29.98 0.46 13.26
C ALA A 245 28.55 0.99 13.41
N ILE A 246 27.57 0.10 13.28
CA ILE A 246 26.18 0.33 13.70
C ILE A 246 25.78 -0.81 14.65
N THR A 247 25.16 -0.46 15.77
CA THR A 247 24.53 -1.40 16.71
C THR A 247 23.09 -0.96 16.98
N GLN A 248 22.34 -1.72 17.79
CA GLN A 248 21.00 -1.31 18.23
C GLN A 248 20.98 -0.04 19.11
N LYS A 249 22.09 0.30 19.78
CA LYS A 249 22.16 1.42 20.75
C LYS A 249 22.99 2.60 20.28
N ILE A 250 24.11 2.33 19.61
CA ILE A 250 25.10 3.34 19.17
C ILE A 250 25.51 3.15 17.70
N VAL A 251 25.91 4.26 17.08
CA VAL A 251 26.63 4.33 15.81
C VAL A 251 28.01 4.91 16.07
N THR A 252 29.05 4.16 15.72
CA THR A 252 30.45 4.60 15.82
C THR A 252 30.84 5.28 14.51
N PHE A 253 31.25 6.54 14.58
CA PHE A 253 31.54 7.37 13.42
C PHE A 253 32.86 8.14 13.63
N ASP A 254 33.68 8.25 12.59
CA ASP A 254 34.92 9.04 12.63
C ASP A 254 34.80 10.27 11.72
N SER A 255 35.01 11.45 12.29
CA SER A 255 35.01 12.71 11.54
C SER A 255 35.88 13.78 12.20
N LYS A 256 36.61 14.52 11.36
CA LYS A 256 37.30 15.75 11.77
C LYS A 256 36.38 16.77 12.44
N THR A 257 35.09 16.78 12.12
CA THR A 257 34.08 17.66 12.75
C THR A 257 33.85 17.33 14.23
N PHE A 258 34.12 16.10 14.66
CA PHE A 258 34.02 15.66 16.06
C PHE A 258 35.40 15.56 16.75
N GLY A 259 36.49 15.95 16.08
CA GLY A 259 37.84 15.72 16.57
C GLY A 259 38.34 14.26 16.44
N GLY A 260 37.60 13.38 15.75
CA GLY A 260 37.97 11.99 15.53
C GLY A 260 36.80 11.02 15.67
N LYS A 261 37.07 9.85 16.27
CA LYS A 261 36.09 8.79 16.54
C LYS A 261 35.15 9.19 17.69
N VAL A 262 33.85 9.09 17.44
CA VAL A 262 32.78 9.28 18.42
C VAL A 262 31.74 8.16 18.34
N ASP A 263 31.16 7.80 19.48
CA ASP A 263 29.98 6.93 19.57
C ASP A 263 28.74 7.80 19.80
N VAL A 264 27.77 7.73 18.89
CA VAL A 264 26.53 8.53 18.94
C VAL A 264 25.34 7.61 19.20
N VAL A 265 24.47 7.96 20.15
CA VAL A 265 23.30 7.16 20.52
C VAL A 265 22.26 7.19 19.40
N VAL A 266 21.65 6.04 19.09
CA VAL A 266 20.66 5.89 18.01
C VAL A 266 19.42 6.79 18.21
N GLY A 267 19.12 7.21 19.44
CA GLY A 267 18.06 8.18 19.74
C GLY A 267 18.28 9.55 19.10
N ASP A 268 19.54 9.99 19.02
CA ASP A 268 19.96 11.32 18.59
C ASP A 268 20.22 11.40 17.08
N ILE A 269 20.14 10.28 16.38
CA ILE A 269 20.29 10.21 14.92
C ILE A 269 18.94 10.09 14.21
N VAL A 270 18.88 10.68 13.04
CA VAL A 270 17.87 10.43 12.01
C VAL A 270 18.29 9.23 11.14
N GLY A 271 19.60 9.00 10.98
CA GLY A 271 20.13 7.84 10.25
C GLY A 271 21.55 8.04 9.73
N VAL A 272 21.99 7.10 8.89
CA VAL A 272 23.31 7.08 8.24
C VAL A 272 23.13 6.89 6.73
N VAL A 273 23.84 7.69 5.93
CA VAL A 273 23.96 7.50 4.48
C VAL A 273 25.34 6.91 4.20
N PHE A 274 25.37 5.82 3.43
CA PHE A 274 26.57 5.08 3.10
C PHE A 274 27.25 5.67 1.85
N ILE A 275 28.58 5.61 1.80
CA ILE A 275 29.37 5.97 0.62
C ILE A 275 28.89 5.19 -0.62
N THR A 276 28.84 5.88 -1.77
CA THR A 276 28.50 5.27 -3.06
C THR A 276 29.75 4.76 -3.76
N THR A 277 30.01 3.47 -3.60
CA THR A 277 31.11 2.70 -4.21
C THR A 277 30.66 1.92 -5.45
N LEU A 278 29.45 1.34 -5.43
CA LEU A 278 28.88 0.57 -6.53
C LEU A 278 28.78 1.44 -7.82
N LYS A 279 29.56 1.07 -8.84
CA LYS A 279 29.67 1.80 -10.12
C LYS A 279 28.41 1.65 -10.98
N GLU A 280 27.89 0.43 -11.09
CA GLU A 280 26.75 0.07 -11.94
C GLU A 280 25.72 -0.77 -11.18
N GLU A 281 24.43 -0.52 -11.44
CA GLU A 281 23.31 -1.32 -10.96
C GLU A 281 22.74 -2.14 -12.12
N LYS A 282 23.45 -3.20 -12.52
CA LYS A 282 22.97 -4.12 -13.57
C LYS A 282 21.73 -4.85 -13.08
N GLN A 283 20.59 -4.59 -13.75
CA GLN A 283 19.34 -5.32 -13.50
C GLN A 283 19.49 -6.79 -13.91
N PRO A 284 18.73 -7.73 -13.31
CA PRO A 284 18.76 -9.11 -13.74
C PRO A 284 18.31 -9.24 -15.19
N GLU A 285 19.09 -9.94 -16.01
CA GLU A 285 18.88 -10.09 -17.45
C GLU A 285 17.64 -10.93 -17.82
N ALA A 286 17.14 -11.74 -16.88
CA ALA A 286 16.01 -12.65 -17.08
C ALA A 286 14.89 -12.43 -16.06
N GLY A 287 13.65 -12.45 -16.56
CA GLY A 287 12.41 -12.24 -15.79
C GLY A 287 11.78 -10.87 -16.03
N VAL A 288 10.52 -10.71 -15.61
CA VAL A 288 9.80 -9.44 -15.75
C VAL A 288 10.17 -8.53 -14.59
N LEU A 289 10.75 -7.36 -14.85
CA LEU A 289 11.14 -6.43 -13.79
C LEU A 289 9.88 -5.84 -13.12
N VAL A 290 9.76 -6.01 -11.80
CA VAL A 290 8.62 -5.52 -11.02
C VAL A 290 9.06 -4.79 -9.75
N ARG A 291 8.18 -3.93 -9.24
CA ARG A 291 8.30 -3.27 -7.94
C ARG A 291 7.05 -3.56 -7.09
N ALA A 292 7.23 -4.39 -6.07
CA ALA A 292 6.20 -4.70 -5.08
C ALA A 292 6.31 -3.73 -3.89
N TYR A 293 5.27 -2.94 -3.66
CA TYR A 293 5.06 -2.21 -2.42
C TYR A 293 4.28 -3.11 -1.47
N LEU A 294 4.78 -3.28 -0.24
CA LEU A 294 4.23 -4.22 0.74
C LEU A 294 3.46 -3.50 1.84
N THR A 295 2.55 -4.21 2.51
CA THR A 295 1.67 -3.68 3.57
C THR A 295 2.43 -3.07 4.75
N ASP A 296 3.65 -3.52 5.04
CA ASP A 296 4.52 -2.94 6.09
C ASP A 296 5.21 -1.63 5.66
N GLY A 297 5.23 -1.32 4.36
CA GLY A 297 5.92 -0.16 3.78
C GLY A 297 7.25 -0.50 3.11
N SER A 298 7.69 -1.76 3.20
CA SER A 298 8.84 -2.26 2.45
C SER A 298 8.52 -2.26 0.94
N VAL A 299 9.55 -2.05 0.13
CA VAL A 299 9.52 -2.03 -1.33
C VAL A 299 10.52 -3.06 -1.84
N VAL A 300 10.08 -4.04 -2.64
CA VAL A 300 10.95 -5.03 -3.26
C VAL A 300 10.95 -4.79 -4.77
N THR A 301 12.08 -4.33 -5.31
CA THR A 301 12.29 -4.16 -6.75
C THR A 301 13.19 -5.30 -7.25
N GLY A 302 12.77 -6.05 -8.25
CA GLY A 302 13.54 -7.17 -8.78
C GLY A 302 12.84 -7.87 -9.95
N ALA A 303 13.55 -8.76 -10.62
CA ALA A 303 12.98 -9.55 -11.70
C ALA A 303 12.11 -10.68 -11.13
N LEU A 304 10.87 -10.78 -11.59
CA LEU A 304 9.98 -11.88 -11.29
C LEU A 304 10.47 -13.14 -12.02
N VAL A 305 10.96 -14.11 -11.24
CA VAL A 305 11.55 -15.38 -11.74
C VAL A 305 10.70 -16.62 -11.43
N GLY A 306 9.71 -16.50 -10.54
CA GLY A 306 8.73 -17.55 -10.26
C GLY A 306 7.46 -16.99 -9.61
N ALA A 307 6.33 -17.64 -9.87
CA ALA A 307 5.02 -17.26 -9.31
C ALA A 307 4.14 -18.51 -9.15
N GLU A 308 4.07 -19.02 -7.92
CA GLU A 308 3.45 -20.32 -7.61
C GLU A 308 2.83 -20.28 -6.19
N GLY A 309 1.69 -20.96 -5.99
CA GLY A 309 1.06 -21.07 -4.67
C GLY A 309 0.73 -19.74 -3.99
N GLY A 310 0.51 -18.67 -4.76
CA GLY A 310 0.30 -17.31 -4.25
C GLY A 310 1.57 -16.60 -3.75
N LYS A 311 2.77 -17.13 -4.04
CA LYS A 311 4.07 -16.52 -3.73
C LYS A 311 4.77 -16.08 -5.01
N LEU A 312 5.41 -14.92 -4.96
CA LEU A 312 6.24 -14.37 -6.03
C LEU A 312 7.71 -14.41 -5.60
N SER A 313 8.56 -14.99 -6.45
CA SER A 313 10.02 -15.02 -6.26
C SER A 313 10.64 -13.89 -7.08
N LEU A 314 11.22 -12.91 -6.38
CA LEU A 314 11.81 -11.70 -6.95
C LEU A 314 13.32 -11.74 -6.81
N LYS A 315 14.05 -11.89 -7.91
CA LYS A 315 15.52 -11.79 -7.95
C LYS A 315 15.92 -10.31 -7.91
N THR A 316 16.49 -9.88 -6.80
CA THR A 316 16.92 -8.49 -6.56
C THR A 316 18.42 -8.31 -6.83
N ILE A 317 18.87 -7.06 -7.00
CA ILE A 317 20.30 -6.74 -7.14
C ILE A 317 21.07 -6.94 -5.82
N ALA A 318 20.50 -6.50 -4.70
CA ALA A 318 21.21 -6.37 -3.42
C ALA A 318 20.96 -7.52 -2.43
N LEU A 319 19.83 -8.21 -2.52
CA LEU A 319 19.31 -9.10 -1.46
C LEU A 319 19.18 -10.56 -1.91
N GLY A 320 19.65 -10.90 -3.10
CA GLY A 320 19.37 -12.19 -3.74
C GLY A 320 17.89 -12.34 -4.08
N THR A 321 17.37 -13.57 -3.97
CA THR A 321 15.96 -13.88 -4.25
C THR A 321 15.10 -13.66 -3.00
N ILE A 322 14.20 -12.69 -3.05
CA ILE A 322 13.20 -12.43 -2.02
C ILE A 322 11.86 -13.06 -2.43
N ILE A 323 11.22 -13.79 -1.52
CA ILE A 323 9.90 -14.37 -1.73
C ILE A 323 8.87 -13.47 -1.03
N VAL A 324 7.90 -12.95 -1.78
CA VAL A 324 6.76 -12.17 -1.25
C VAL A 324 5.45 -12.91 -1.49
N THR A 325 4.55 -12.93 -0.52
CA THR A 325 3.22 -13.51 -0.72
C THR A 325 2.32 -12.48 -1.39
N LEU A 326 1.44 -12.90 -2.30
CA LEU A 326 0.41 -12.05 -2.89
C LEU A 326 -0.48 -11.38 -1.83
N ASP A 327 -0.59 -11.96 -0.62
CA ASP A 327 -1.31 -11.39 0.53
C ASP A 327 -0.58 -10.27 1.30
N GLU A 328 0.68 -10.04 0.99
CA GLU A 328 1.52 -9.03 1.64
C GLU A 328 1.73 -7.78 0.76
N ILE A 329 1.32 -7.84 -0.51
CA ILE A 329 1.48 -6.77 -1.49
C ILE A 329 0.33 -5.75 -1.37
N GLU A 330 0.67 -4.47 -1.37
CA GLU A 330 -0.27 -3.36 -1.45
C GLU A 330 -0.44 -2.88 -2.90
N SER A 331 0.66 -2.81 -3.64
CA SER A 331 0.66 -2.58 -5.10
C SER A 331 1.85 -3.24 -5.77
N LEU A 332 1.66 -3.80 -6.96
CA LEU A 332 2.72 -4.35 -7.80
C LEU A 332 2.78 -3.57 -9.11
N TYR A 333 3.87 -2.85 -9.34
CA TYR A 333 4.13 -2.18 -10.61
C TYR A 333 5.02 -3.05 -11.50
N VAL A 334 4.70 -3.10 -12.79
CA VAL A 334 5.55 -3.73 -13.81
C VAL A 334 6.39 -2.64 -14.46
N LEU A 335 7.71 -2.79 -14.42
CA LEU A 335 8.65 -1.76 -14.85
C LEU A 335 9.03 -1.97 -16.32
N HIS A 336 8.21 -1.39 -17.20
CA HIS A 336 8.39 -1.41 -18.66
C HIS A 336 9.41 -0.36 -19.12
N PRO A 337 10.40 -0.71 -19.98
CA PRO A 337 11.37 0.28 -20.50
C PRO A 337 10.74 1.41 -21.34
N ASP A 338 9.60 1.14 -21.97
CA ASP A 338 8.84 2.07 -22.79
C ASP A 338 7.78 2.87 -22.02
N ILE A 339 7.54 2.58 -20.73
CA ILE A 339 6.64 3.39 -19.89
C ILE A 339 7.45 4.37 -19.03
N VAL A 340 6.98 5.62 -18.97
CA VAL A 340 7.54 6.67 -18.12
C VAL A 340 6.42 7.26 -17.27
N PHE A 341 6.50 7.13 -15.95
CA PHE A 341 5.54 7.83 -15.08
C PHE A 341 5.78 9.34 -15.17
N LEU A 342 4.69 10.10 -15.28
CA LEU A 342 4.74 11.55 -15.46
C LEU A 342 5.39 12.26 -14.26
N SER A 343 5.31 11.65 -13.08
CA SER A 343 5.95 12.11 -11.85
C SER A 343 7.47 11.90 -11.79
N ASP A 344 8.04 11.08 -12.69
CA ASP A 344 9.49 10.97 -12.88
C ASP A 344 10.03 12.02 -13.88
N LEU A 345 9.13 12.78 -14.53
CA LEU A 345 9.48 13.89 -15.43
C LEU A 345 9.31 15.25 -14.73
N GLU A 346 10.11 16.22 -15.16
CA GLU A 346 9.91 17.63 -14.80
C GLU A 346 8.98 18.28 -15.84
N PRO A 347 7.91 19.01 -15.43
CA PRO A 347 7.17 19.86 -16.35
C PRO A 347 8.07 21.00 -16.86
N ALA A 348 7.93 21.33 -18.14
CA ALA A 348 8.62 22.44 -18.79
C ALA A 348 8.02 23.80 -18.39
N GLU A 349 6.74 23.83 -18.00
CA GLU A 349 6.06 25.02 -17.48
C GLU A 349 5.08 24.62 -16.38
N VAL A 350 5.04 25.41 -15.31
CA VAL A 350 4.12 25.26 -14.17
C VAL A 350 3.42 26.60 -13.96
N LYS A 351 2.09 26.62 -14.02
CA LYS A 351 1.26 27.78 -13.67
C LYS A 351 0.30 27.37 -12.57
N GLU A 352 0.41 28.02 -11.41
CA GLU A 352 -0.45 27.78 -10.27
C GLU A 352 -1.08 29.11 -9.86
N THR A 353 -2.39 29.22 -10.04
CA THR A 353 -3.14 30.45 -9.80
C THR A 353 -3.98 30.28 -8.54
N PRO A 354 -3.56 30.86 -7.40
CA PRO A 354 -4.37 30.84 -6.19
C PRO A 354 -5.59 31.75 -6.38
N LEU A 355 -6.74 31.36 -5.84
CA LEU A 355 -7.96 32.18 -5.88
C LEU A 355 -7.88 33.38 -4.91
N PHE A 356 -7.05 33.27 -3.88
CA PHE A 356 -6.75 34.33 -2.91
C PHE A 356 -5.25 34.32 -2.62
N ASP A 357 -4.61 35.50 -2.57
CA ASP A 357 -3.15 35.69 -2.52
C ASP A 357 -2.42 35.10 -1.30
N ARG A 358 -3.14 34.46 -0.38
CA ARG A 358 -2.63 34.00 0.92
C ARG A 358 -2.26 32.52 0.99
N PHE A 359 -2.76 31.68 0.07
CA PHE A 359 -2.56 30.23 0.14
C PHE A 359 -2.31 29.59 -1.24
N LEU A 360 -1.04 29.42 -1.58
CA LEU A 360 -0.60 28.54 -2.67
C LEU A 360 -0.37 27.12 -2.13
N TYR A 361 -0.83 26.11 -2.88
CA TYR A 361 -0.57 24.70 -2.60
C TYR A 361 0.22 24.07 -3.76
N PRO A 362 1.56 24.17 -3.76
CA PRO A 362 2.37 23.70 -4.87
C PRO A 362 2.15 22.22 -5.16
N TRP A 363 2.04 21.89 -6.44
CA TRP A 363 1.86 20.55 -6.98
C TRP A 363 2.89 19.57 -6.40
N GLN A 364 2.50 18.31 -6.34
CA GLN A 364 3.28 17.27 -5.70
C GLN A 364 3.40 16.04 -6.59
N ARG A 365 4.60 15.48 -6.63
CA ARG A 365 4.89 14.20 -7.29
C ARG A 365 4.94 13.06 -6.27
N ASP A 366 4.23 11.98 -6.60
CA ASP A 366 4.10 10.73 -5.84
C ASP A 366 3.61 10.89 -4.38
N ARG A 367 2.94 12.01 -4.09
CA ARG A 367 2.44 12.33 -2.74
C ARG A 367 1.30 13.35 -2.77
N SER A 368 0.49 13.33 -1.73
CA SER A 368 -0.61 14.25 -1.46
C SER A 368 -0.15 15.70 -1.20
N LEU A 369 -1.07 16.66 -1.31
CA LEU A 369 -0.74 18.09 -1.21
C LEU A 369 -0.43 18.56 0.21
N GLU A 370 -1.18 18.12 1.22
CA GLU A 370 -1.16 18.73 2.55
C GLU A 370 -0.19 17.99 3.47
N HIS A 371 -0.45 16.71 3.77
CA HIS A 371 0.38 15.92 4.68
C HIS A 371 1.63 15.34 4.00
N LYS A 372 1.78 15.52 2.68
CA LYS A 372 2.90 15.01 1.85
C LYS A 372 3.11 13.49 2.00
N ARG A 373 2.01 12.75 2.19
CA ARG A 373 1.95 11.27 2.33
C ARG A 373 1.69 10.62 0.97
N ALA A 374 1.65 9.30 0.90
CA ALA A 374 1.27 8.60 -0.34
C ALA A 374 -0.10 9.10 -0.85
N ILE A 375 -0.27 9.14 -2.18
CA ILE A 375 -1.54 9.52 -2.81
C ILE A 375 -2.59 8.49 -2.42
N MET A 376 -3.80 8.94 -2.05
CA MET A 376 -4.90 8.05 -1.67
C MET A 376 -6.16 8.40 -2.44
N VAL A 377 -6.81 7.43 -3.06
CA VAL A 377 -8.07 7.62 -3.78
C VAL A 377 -9.02 6.48 -3.42
N HIS A 378 -10.16 6.80 -2.80
CA HIS A 378 -11.16 5.84 -2.32
C HIS A 378 -10.57 4.75 -1.42
N GLY A 379 -9.65 5.14 -0.53
CA GLY A 379 -8.93 4.26 0.39
C GLY A 379 -7.78 3.45 -0.23
N ARG A 380 -7.57 3.52 -1.55
CA ARG A 380 -6.46 2.85 -2.25
C ARG A 380 -5.24 3.75 -2.31
N ILE A 381 -4.06 3.19 -2.07
CA ILE A 381 -2.79 3.92 -2.17
C ILE A 381 -2.26 3.84 -3.61
N PHE A 382 -1.91 5.00 -4.13
CA PHE A 382 -1.21 5.17 -5.40
C PHE A 382 0.21 5.66 -5.13
N TRP A 383 1.20 4.90 -5.61
CA TRP A 383 2.61 5.22 -5.37
C TRP A 383 3.23 6.06 -6.47
N LYS A 384 2.56 6.17 -7.62
CA LYS A 384 2.91 7.06 -8.72
C LYS A 384 1.75 8.01 -9.03
N GLY A 385 2.06 9.25 -9.35
CA GLY A 385 1.07 10.23 -9.80
C GLY A 385 1.41 11.67 -9.48
N ILE A 386 0.52 12.56 -9.89
CA ILE A 386 0.61 14.01 -9.71
C ILE A 386 -0.60 14.49 -8.90
N CYS A 387 -0.36 15.22 -7.81
CA CYS A 387 -1.38 15.95 -7.07
C CYS A 387 -1.28 17.46 -7.37
N CYS A 388 -2.41 18.09 -7.66
CA CYS A 388 -2.51 19.52 -8.01
C CYS A 388 -3.64 20.18 -7.21
N HIS A 389 -3.53 21.49 -6.98
CA HIS A 389 -4.64 22.32 -6.51
C HIS A 389 -5.25 23.08 -7.68
N SER A 390 -6.55 23.33 -7.69
CA SER A 390 -7.13 24.31 -8.63
C SER A 390 -6.66 25.75 -8.30
N ARG A 391 -6.36 26.60 -9.27
CA ARG A 391 -6.12 26.29 -10.69
C ARG A 391 -4.64 25.97 -10.89
N CYS A 392 -4.34 24.85 -11.55
CA CYS A 392 -2.97 24.40 -11.84
C CYS A 392 -2.87 23.89 -13.27
N GLU A 393 -1.84 24.34 -13.98
CA GLU A 393 -1.48 23.89 -15.31
C GLU A 393 -0.03 23.40 -15.33
N LEU A 394 0.18 22.19 -15.86
CA LEU A 394 1.49 21.55 -15.97
C LEU A 394 1.74 21.18 -17.44
N THR A 395 2.68 21.86 -18.09
CA THR A 395 3.07 21.60 -19.49
C THR A 395 4.31 20.72 -19.54
N TYR A 396 4.29 19.70 -20.39
CA TYR A 396 5.38 18.76 -20.64
C TYR A 396 5.77 18.78 -22.11
N ASP A 397 7.07 18.93 -22.39
CA ASP A 397 7.62 18.84 -23.74
C ASP A 397 7.86 17.36 -24.12
N LEU A 398 7.01 16.85 -25.00
CA LEU A 398 7.01 15.47 -25.46
C LEU A 398 8.05 15.23 -26.56
N GLY A 399 8.16 16.18 -27.49
CA GLY A 399 9.07 16.12 -28.63
C GLY A 399 8.78 14.97 -29.62
N GLY A 400 7.52 14.53 -29.74
CA GLY A 400 7.12 13.44 -30.65
C GLY A 400 7.53 12.03 -30.19
N ARG A 401 8.09 11.88 -28.99
CA ARG A 401 8.68 10.62 -28.48
C ARG A 401 7.68 9.64 -27.84
N TYR A 402 6.40 10.00 -27.77
CA TYR A 402 5.38 9.26 -27.04
C TYR A 402 4.16 8.99 -27.92
N GLU A 403 3.47 7.89 -27.67
CA GLU A 403 2.27 7.47 -28.42
C GLU A 403 0.98 7.65 -27.62
N ALA A 404 1.05 7.63 -26.29
CA ALA A 404 -0.12 7.84 -25.45
C ALA A 404 0.23 8.38 -24.06
N PHE A 405 -0.72 9.14 -23.49
CA PHE A 405 -0.79 9.46 -22.08
C PHE A 405 -1.95 8.70 -21.43
N CYS A 406 -1.69 8.04 -20.31
CA CYS A 406 -2.69 7.33 -19.52
C CYS A 406 -2.66 7.83 -18.08
N ALA A 407 -3.84 7.96 -17.44
CA ALA A 407 -3.95 8.31 -16.03
C ALA A 407 -5.33 7.92 -15.46
N LEU A 408 -5.44 7.94 -14.13
CA LEU A 408 -6.69 7.94 -13.39
C LEU A 408 -6.95 9.34 -12.82
N ALA A 409 -7.98 10.01 -13.32
CA ALA A 409 -8.41 11.31 -12.80
C ALA A 409 -9.35 11.13 -11.60
N ALA A 410 -9.01 11.73 -10.45
CA ALA A 410 -9.78 11.67 -9.21
C ALA A 410 -9.44 12.86 -8.28
N LEU A 411 -10.04 12.89 -7.08
CA LEU A 411 -9.54 13.67 -5.95
C LEU A 411 -8.84 12.76 -4.92
N ASP A 412 -7.86 13.30 -4.19
CA ASP A 412 -7.21 12.62 -3.07
C ASP A 412 -8.15 12.55 -1.86
N ASP A 413 -8.06 11.48 -1.07
CA ASP A 413 -8.81 11.31 0.19
C ASP A 413 -8.50 12.43 1.22
N GLU A 414 -7.40 13.20 1.06
CA GLU A 414 -7.18 14.46 1.78
C GLU A 414 -8.27 15.52 1.56
N ALA A 415 -9.02 15.47 0.44
CA ALA A 415 -10.20 16.29 0.24
C ALA A 415 -11.37 15.89 1.14
N ARG A 416 -11.34 14.70 1.77
CA ARG A 416 -12.36 14.18 2.70
C ARG A 416 -13.78 14.15 2.13
N GLY A 417 -13.92 14.00 0.81
CA GLY A 417 -15.20 14.02 0.11
C GLY A 417 -15.66 15.41 -0.35
N GLU A 418 -14.92 16.47 0.00
CA GLU A 418 -15.06 17.82 -0.56
C GLU A 418 -14.30 17.94 -1.89
N GLY A 419 -14.10 19.18 -2.35
CA GLY A 419 -13.55 19.49 -3.68
C GLY A 419 -14.56 19.36 -4.81
N ASN A 420 -14.40 20.19 -5.84
CA ASN A 420 -15.08 20.10 -7.13
C ASN A 420 -14.20 20.79 -8.18
N VAL A 421 -13.58 20.00 -9.06
CA VAL A 421 -12.67 20.50 -10.11
C VAL A 421 -13.15 20.08 -11.49
N ASP A 422 -12.77 20.88 -12.50
CA ASP A 422 -12.79 20.48 -13.89
C ASP A 422 -11.36 20.08 -14.31
N MET A 423 -11.20 18.88 -14.88
CA MET A 423 -9.90 18.34 -15.29
C MET A 423 -9.83 18.21 -16.81
N ALA A 424 -8.72 18.61 -17.43
CA ALA A 424 -8.55 18.51 -18.87
C ALA A 424 -7.11 18.19 -19.29
N VAL A 425 -6.97 17.59 -20.47
CA VAL A 425 -5.68 17.36 -21.14
C VAL A 425 -5.71 18.06 -22.49
N PHE A 426 -4.69 18.86 -22.75
CA PHE A 426 -4.45 19.50 -24.04
C PHE A 426 -3.21 18.90 -24.72
N VAL A 427 -3.30 18.65 -26.02
CA VAL A 427 -2.20 18.16 -26.86
C VAL A 427 -1.99 19.18 -27.99
N ASP A 428 -0.79 19.75 -28.08
CA ASP A 428 -0.43 20.83 -29.01
C ASP A 428 -1.49 21.96 -29.07
N GLY A 429 -1.96 22.36 -27.88
CA GLY A 429 -2.97 23.42 -27.69
C GLY A 429 -4.43 22.98 -27.83
N LYS A 430 -4.71 21.82 -28.45
CA LYS A 430 -6.07 21.29 -28.64
C LYS A 430 -6.51 20.49 -27.42
N LYS A 431 -7.72 20.74 -26.91
CA LYS A 431 -8.30 19.96 -25.79
C LYS A 431 -8.65 18.55 -26.28
N SER A 432 -7.94 17.54 -25.77
CA SER A 432 -8.05 16.14 -26.22
C SER A 432 -8.82 15.25 -25.23
N TRP A 433 -8.97 15.68 -23.98
CA TRP A 433 -9.82 15.05 -22.98
C TRP A 433 -10.31 16.09 -21.98
N GLU A 434 -11.54 15.92 -21.48
CA GLU A 434 -12.03 16.68 -20.32
C GLU A 434 -12.97 15.85 -19.45
N LYS A 435 -13.00 16.16 -18.16
CA LYS A 435 -13.99 15.69 -17.20
C LYS A 435 -14.35 16.83 -16.27
N LYS A 436 -15.61 17.25 -16.32
CA LYS A 436 -16.17 18.27 -15.43
C LYS A 436 -16.71 17.68 -14.14
N GLU A 437 -16.76 18.51 -13.10
CA GLU A 437 -17.36 18.20 -11.80
C GLU A 437 -16.80 16.93 -11.14
N VAL A 438 -15.47 16.79 -11.15
CA VAL A 438 -14.77 15.74 -10.39
C VAL A 438 -14.82 16.12 -8.91
N THR A 439 -15.49 15.29 -8.10
CA THR A 439 -15.69 15.49 -6.66
C THR A 439 -15.08 14.34 -5.87
N GLY A 440 -14.91 14.49 -4.57
CA GLY A 440 -14.45 13.39 -3.70
C GLY A 440 -15.42 12.20 -3.60
N ARG A 441 -16.62 12.29 -4.19
CA ARG A 441 -17.56 11.15 -4.35
C ARG A 441 -17.55 10.54 -5.75
N SER A 442 -16.93 11.20 -6.72
CA SER A 442 -16.80 10.70 -8.09
C SER A 442 -15.81 9.52 -8.10
N ARG A 443 -16.18 8.42 -8.77
CA ARG A 443 -15.22 7.33 -9.04
C ARG A 443 -14.07 7.84 -9.90
N GLU A 444 -12.89 7.24 -9.74
CA GLU A 444 -11.76 7.53 -10.60
C GLU A 444 -12.11 7.27 -12.07
N THR A 445 -11.72 8.19 -12.94
CA THR A 445 -11.98 8.09 -14.39
C THR A 445 -10.66 7.79 -15.09
N PHE A 446 -10.57 6.61 -15.70
CA PHE A 446 -9.45 6.27 -16.58
C PHE A 446 -9.53 7.08 -17.86
N LEU A 447 -8.39 7.66 -18.26
CA LEU A 447 -8.22 8.32 -19.54
C LEU A 447 -7.01 7.74 -20.28
N ARG A 448 -7.13 7.69 -21.61
CA ARG A 448 -6.05 7.43 -22.56
C ARG A 448 -6.14 8.46 -23.68
N VAL A 449 -5.12 9.30 -23.82
CA VAL A 449 -5.00 10.35 -24.84
C VAL A 449 -3.94 9.93 -25.85
N ASP A 450 -4.23 10.05 -27.15
CA ASP A 450 -3.23 9.81 -28.21
C ASP A 450 -2.21 10.96 -28.24
N LEU A 451 -0.93 10.62 -28.33
CA LEU A 451 0.19 11.56 -28.39
C LEU A 451 1.06 11.39 -29.65
N LYS A 452 0.65 10.57 -30.63
CA LYS A 452 1.43 10.34 -31.86
C LYS A 452 1.83 11.64 -32.55
N GLY A 453 3.14 11.90 -32.60
CA GLY A 453 3.72 13.11 -33.20
C GLY A 453 3.57 14.38 -32.36
N ALA A 454 2.92 14.32 -31.20
CA ALA A 454 2.64 15.47 -30.35
C ALA A 454 3.92 16.10 -29.79
N LYS A 455 4.01 17.43 -29.83
CA LYS A 455 5.19 18.16 -29.34
C LYS A 455 5.05 18.54 -27.87
N LYS A 456 3.85 18.92 -27.42
CA LYS A 456 3.54 19.33 -26.05
C LYS A 456 2.23 18.73 -25.54
N MET A 457 2.21 18.40 -24.25
CA MET A 457 0.98 18.07 -23.51
C MET A 457 0.85 19.02 -22.32
N ARG A 458 -0.36 19.51 -22.04
CA ARG A 458 -0.65 20.32 -20.86
C ARG A 458 -1.80 19.70 -20.08
N LEU A 459 -1.56 19.38 -18.81
CA LEU A 459 -2.60 19.02 -17.85
C LEU A 459 -3.18 20.30 -17.26
N LEU A 460 -4.50 20.38 -17.14
CA LEU A 460 -5.23 21.44 -16.45
C LEU A 460 -6.09 20.83 -15.35
N VAL A 461 -5.98 21.39 -14.15
CA VAL A 461 -6.99 21.32 -13.08
C VAL A 461 -7.51 22.72 -12.89
N ASP A 462 -8.75 22.98 -13.31
CA ASP A 462 -9.42 24.27 -13.17
C ASP A 462 -10.41 24.25 -12.00
N PHE A 463 -10.87 25.44 -11.60
CA PHE A 463 -11.91 25.59 -10.59
C PHE A 463 -13.23 24.98 -11.07
N GLY A 464 -13.91 24.23 -10.19
CA GLY A 464 -15.29 23.79 -10.43
C GLY A 464 -16.30 24.61 -9.62
N LYS A 465 -17.48 24.02 -9.39
CA LYS A 465 -18.62 24.69 -8.71
C LYS A 465 -18.36 25.08 -7.26
N LYS A 466 -17.34 24.52 -6.60
CA LYS A 466 -16.96 24.85 -5.21
C LYS A 466 -15.74 25.78 -5.13
N LEU A 467 -15.50 26.55 -6.20
CA LEU A 467 -14.33 27.43 -6.33
C LEU A 467 -13.03 26.63 -6.19
N HIS A 468 -12.33 26.75 -5.06
CA HIS A 468 -11.06 26.07 -4.79
C HIS A 468 -11.07 25.22 -3.50
N ILE A 469 -12.23 25.00 -2.87
CA ILE A 469 -12.32 24.46 -1.51
C ILE A 469 -11.96 22.95 -1.49
N LEU A 470 -10.77 22.64 -0.97
CA LEU A 470 -10.22 21.29 -0.85
C LEU A 470 -10.11 20.56 -2.21
N ASP A 471 -9.78 21.30 -3.26
CA ASP A 471 -9.54 20.78 -4.60
C ASP A 471 -8.20 20.03 -4.68
N ARG A 472 -8.11 18.89 -4.01
CA ARG A 472 -6.94 18.00 -3.99
C ARG A 472 -6.97 17.09 -5.22
N ALA A 473 -6.87 17.64 -6.43
CA ALA A 473 -6.97 16.89 -7.67
C ALA A 473 -5.77 15.96 -7.89
N VAL A 474 -6.02 14.81 -8.51
CA VAL A 474 -5.05 13.73 -8.68
C VAL A 474 -5.08 13.16 -10.09
N TRP A 475 -3.92 13.09 -10.72
CA TRP A 475 -3.63 12.23 -11.87
C TRP A 475 -2.86 11.00 -11.36
N ALA A 476 -3.59 9.99 -10.88
CA ALA A 476 -3.05 8.79 -10.25
C ALA A 476 -2.52 7.82 -11.31
N ASP A 477 -1.37 7.21 -11.04
CA ASP A 477 -0.57 6.42 -11.99
C ASP A 477 -0.50 7.06 -13.38
N ALA A 478 -0.30 8.38 -13.43
CA ALA A 478 -0.08 9.12 -14.67
C ALA A 478 1.20 8.62 -15.36
N PHE A 479 1.09 8.08 -16.57
CA PHE A 479 2.22 7.58 -17.36
C PHE A 479 2.11 7.89 -18.85
N LEU A 480 3.27 7.95 -19.51
CA LEU A 480 3.43 8.07 -20.94
C LEU A 480 3.95 6.74 -21.50
N ILE A 481 3.45 6.35 -22.68
CA ILE A 481 3.99 5.24 -23.48
C ILE A 481 4.91 5.84 -24.53
N LYS A 482 6.20 5.48 -24.52
CA LYS A 482 7.17 5.87 -25.55
C LYS A 482 6.81 5.23 -26.88
N LYS A 483 7.16 5.91 -27.96
CA LYS A 483 7.23 5.31 -29.30
C LYS A 483 8.30 4.22 -29.29
N ILE A 484 7.97 3.03 -29.76
CA ILE A 484 8.96 1.97 -30.01
C ILE A 484 9.49 2.19 -31.42
N GLU A 485 10.75 2.59 -31.55
CA GLU A 485 11.42 2.68 -32.85
C GLU A 485 11.77 1.27 -33.35
N GLY A 486 10.81 0.58 -33.97
CA GLY A 486 10.96 -0.84 -34.31
C GLY A 486 9.82 -1.52 -35.09
N SER A 487 9.00 -0.78 -35.84
CA SER A 487 7.96 -1.37 -36.74
C SER A 487 7.83 -0.59 -38.05
N GLY A 488 8.98 -0.17 -38.59
CA GLY A 488 9.09 0.77 -39.72
C GLY A 488 9.91 0.27 -40.91
N LYS A 489 9.82 -1.01 -41.25
CA LYS A 489 9.94 -1.60 -42.62
C LYS A 489 9.87 -3.13 -42.54
#